data_AF-A0A838KIN0-F1
#
_entry.id   AF-A0A838KIN0-F1
#
_cell.length_a   1.000
_cell.length_b   1.000
_cell.length_c   1.000
_cell.angle_alpha   90.00
_cell.angle_beta   90.00
_cell.angle_gamma   90.00
#
_symmetry.space_group_name_H-M   'P 1'
#
loop_
_entity.id
_entity.type
_entity.pdbx_description
1 polymer ?
#
loop_
_entity_poly.entity_id
_entity_poly.type
_entity_poly.pdbx_seq_one_letter_code
_entity_poly.pdbx_strand_id
1 'polypeptide(L)'
;MSWIRPVGTKLVKYGPQAQLLWKHVAAPATAAAGRTFAAQTARRTAVKHADTVVEGAILNVMLDGETYWVVFSGGEPVTAYPAAPVPLPELIAHANLSKKMTPDQYRSRQAEASRTRKAVDTARTVRQQYRRRRDGM
;
A
#
# COMPACT_ATOMS: atom_id res chain seq x y z
N MET A 1 -55.84 6.11 30.53
CA MET A 1 -54.55 5.51 30.90
C MET A 1 -53.54 5.81 29.78
N SER A 2 -52.70 6.83 29.93
CA SER A 2 -51.68 7.22 28.94
C SER A 2 -50.30 7.01 29.56
N TRP A 3 -49.51 6.08 29.02
CA TRP A 3 -48.15 5.80 29.46
C TRP A 3 -47.16 6.43 28.49
N ILE A 4 -46.65 7.60 28.85
CA ILE A 4 -45.51 8.23 28.18
C ILE A 4 -44.26 7.48 28.62
N ARG A 5 -43.56 6.84 27.68
CA ARG A 5 -42.23 6.27 27.93
C ARG A 5 -41.16 7.35 27.74
N PRO A 6 -40.23 7.57 28.68
CA PRO A 6 -39.10 8.43 28.44
C PRO A 6 -38.09 7.73 27.54
N VAL A 7 -37.74 8.35 26.41
CA VAL A 7 -36.64 7.92 25.55
C VAL A 7 -35.35 8.41 26.21
N GLY A 8 -34.66 7.52 26.92
CA GLY A 8 -33.35 7.82 27.48
C GLY A 8 -32.30 7.95 26.38
N THR A 9 -31.99 9.17 25.97
CA THR A 9 -30.78 9.48 25.20
C THR A 9 -29.57 9.18 26.08
N LYS A 10 -28.89 8.06 25.82
CA LYS A 10 -27.58 7.77 26.41
C LYS A 10 -26.58 8.82 25.89
N LEU A 11 -26.44 9.88 26.65
CA LEU A 11 -25.44 10.93 26.47
C LEU A 11 -24.07 10.23 26.36
N VAL A 12 -23.41 10.40 25.22
CA VAL A 12 -22.09 9.85 24.91
C VAL A 12 -21.11 10.31 25.99
N LYS A 13 -20.83 9.41 26.95
CA LYS A 13 -19.94 9.63 28.10
C LYS A 13 -18.47 9.54 27.69
N TYR A 14 -18.12 10.18 26.59
CA TYR A 14 -16.74 10.33 26.12
C TYR A 14 -16.59 11.77 25.65
N GLY A 15 -16.47 12.66 26.62
CA GLY A 15 -16.25 14.09 26.39
C GLY A 15 -14.87 14.38 25.77
N PRO A 16 -14.44 15.66 25.80
CA PRO A 16 -13.25 16.20 25.11
C PRO A 16 -11.94 15.41 25.26
N GLN A 17 -11.80 14.61 26.32
CA GLN A 17 -10.63 13.77 26.56
C GLN A 17 -10.48 12.60 25.58
N ALA A 18 -11.60 12.05 25.08
CA ALA A 18 -11.56 11.05 24.00
C ALA A 18 -11.09 11.68 22.68
N GLN A 19 -11.37 12.96 22.47
CA GLN A 19 -10.89 13.73 21.33
C GLN A 19 -9.38 13.95 21.37
N LEU A 20 -8.79 14.13 22.56
CA LEU A 20 -7.34 14.23 22.75
C LEU A 20 -6.65 12.89 22.52
N LEU A 21 -7.18 11.80 23.09
CA LEU A 21 -6.69 10.43 22.84
C LEU A 21 -6.80 10.03 21.37
N TRP A 22 -7.91 10.37 20.70
CA TRP A 22 -8.06 10.15 19.26
C TRP A 22 -7.05 10.96 18.47
N LYS A 23 -6.80 12.24 18.80
CA LYS A 23 -5.82 13.06 18.10
C LYS A 23 -4.40 12.51 18.22
N HIS A 24 -3.99 12.03 19.38
CA HIS A 24 -2.65 11.48 19.58
C HIS A 24 -2.45 10.08 18.95
N VAL A 25 -3.51 9.26 18.89
CA VAL A 25 -3.43 7.90 18.32
C VAL A 25 -3.74 7.90 16.81
N ALA A 26 -4.66 8.73 16.34
CA ALA A 26 -5.07 8.78 14.94
C ALA A 26 -4.09 9.57 14.06
N ALA A 27 -3.42 10.61 14.56
CA ALA A 27 -2.46 11.39 13.77
C ALA A 27 -1.27 10.58 13.20
N PRO A 28 -0.60 9.68 13.95
CA PRO A 28 0.45 8.84 13.37
C PRO A 28 -0.13 7.79 12.41
N ALA A 29 -1.34 7.27 12.69
CA ALA A 29 -2.01 6.32 11.82
C ALA A 29 -2.41 6.92 10.48
N THR A 30 -2.87 8.19 10.45
CA THR A 30 -3.21 8.89 9.21
C THR A 30 -1.98 9.27 8.40
N ALA A 31 -0.88 9.67 9.05
CA ALA A 31 0.38 9.98 8.37
C ALA A 31 1.00 8.73 7.70
N ALA A 32 1.03 7.61 8.41
CA ALA A 32 1.50 6.33 7.85
C ALA A 32 0.58 5.84 6.72
N ALA A 33 -0.74 5.91 6.90
CA ALA A 33 -1.71 5.57 5.86
C ALA A 33 -1.52 6.44 4.61
N GLY A 34 -1.32 7.75 4.79
CA GLY A 34 -1.04 8.69 3.70
C GLY A 34 0.21 8.32 2.90
N ARG A 35 1.30 7.96 3.56
CA ARG A 35 2.55 7.50 2.90
C ARG A 35 2.32 6.25 2.07
N THR A 36 1.61 5.25 2.62
CA THR A 36 1.32 4.02 1.86
C THR A 36 0.43 4.26 0.65
N PHE A 37 -0.54 5.18 0.77
CA PHE A 37 -1.42 5.54 -0.34
C PHE A 37 -0.67 6.33 -1.42
N ALA A 38 0.18 7.28 -1.03
CA ALA A 38 1.04 8.03 -1.92
C ALA A 38 1.99 7.09 -2.68
N ALA A 39 2.62 6.15 -1.99
CA ALA A 39 3.49 5.14 -2.60
C ALA A 39 2.74 4.25 -3.61
N GLN A 40 1.50 3.84 -3.31
CA GLN A 40 0.67 3.08 -4.24
C GLN A 40 0.28 3.90 -5.48
N THR A 41 -0.05 5.17 -5.29
CA THR A 41 -0.43 6.06 -6.38
C THR A 41 0.75 6.34 -7.28
N ALA A 42 1.90 6.72 -6.70
CA ALA A 42 3.16 6.93 -7.40
C ALA A 42 3.55 5.71 -8.25
N ARG A 43 3.47 4.52 -7.67
CA ARG A 43 3.68 3.25 -8.36
C ARG A 43 2.74 3.07 -9.57
N ARG A 44 1.44 3.30 -9.39
CA ARG A 44 0.45 3.14 -10.49
C ARG A 44 0.74 4.12 -11.61
N THR A 45 1.09 5.36 -11.28
CA THR A 45 1.46 6.39 -12.25
C THR A 45 2.73 6.01 -13.00
N ALA A 46 3.77 5.53 -12.30
CA ALA A 46 5.02 5.08 -12.93
C ALA A 46 4.78 3.93 -13.91
N VAL A 47 3.99 2.92 -13.54
CA VAL A 47 3.64 1.80 -14.44
C VAL A 47 2.91 2.30 -15.68
N LYS A 48 1.92 3.19 -15.53
CA LYS A 48 1.16 3.75 -16.66
C LYS A 48 2.05 4.58 -17.59
N HIS A 49 2.99 5.34 -17.05
CA HIS A 49 3.93 6.12 -17.86
C HIS A 49 4.93 5.20 -18.57
N ALA A 50 5.39 4.14 -17.91
CA ALA A 50 6.25 3.15 -18.55
C ALA A 50 5.54 2.41 -19.70
N ASP A 51 4.20 2.30 -19.72
CA ASP A 51 3.46 1.76 -20.87
C ASP A 51 3.50 2.69 -22.11
N THR A 52 3.71 3.99 -21.93
CA THR A 52 3.65 4.97 -23.02
C THR A 52 5.01 5.29 -23.64
N VAL A 53 6.11 4.84 -23.04
CA VAL A 53 7.47 5.11 -23.52
C VAL A 53 8.05 3.89 -24.25
N VAL A 54 8.99 4.15 -25.16
CA VAL A 54 9.64 3.10 -25.95
C VAL A 54 10.55 2.26 -25.07
N GLU A 55 10.39 0.93 -25.13
CA GLU A 55 11.12 -0.02 -24.28
C GLU A 55 11.01 0.34 -22.78
N GLY A 56 9.79 0.71 -22.37
CA GLY A 56 9.54 1.20 -21.03
C GLY A 56 9.86 0.19 -19.94
N ALA A 57 10.59 0.67 -18.93
CA ALA A 57 10.89 -0.09 -17.73
C ALA A 57 10.74 0.78 -16.48
N ILE A 58 10.51 0.12 -15.35
CA ILE A 58 10.45 0.77 -14.04
C ILE A 58 11.50 0.18 -13.10
N LEU A 59 12.06 1.04 -12.25
CA LEU A 59 12.96 0.66 -11.16
C LEU A 59 12.43 1.24 -9.86
N ASN A 60 12.37 0.40 -8.83
CA ASN A 60 12.09 0.84 -7.47
C ASN A 60 13.41 1.18 -6.78
N VAL A 61 13.53 2.44 -6.33
CA VAL A 61 14.68 2.96 -5.59
C VAL A 61 14.20 3.48 -4.25
N MET A 62 14.97 3.23 -3.19
CA MET A 62 14.70 3.77 -1.87
C MET A 62 15.75 4.83 -1.54
N LEU A 63 15.28 6.02 -1.15
CA LEU A 63 16.11 7.13 -0.69
C LEU A 63 15.47 7.69 0.58
N ASP A 64 16.26 7.83 1.64
CA ASP A 64 15.81 8.37 2.95
C ASP A 64 14.55 7.69 3.54
N GLY A 65 14.38 6.40 3.25
CA GLY A 65 13.22 5.62 3.70
C GLY A 65 11.94 5.83 2.87
N GLU A 66 11.99 6.68 1.84
CA GLU A 66 10.93 6.85 0.86
C GLU A 66 11.20 6.04 -0.41
N THR A 67 10.12 5.61 -1.06
CA THR A 67 10.20 4.79 -2.28
C THR A 67 9.90 5.63 -3.51
N TYR A 68 10.86 5.65 -4.44
CA TYR A 68 10.77 6.32 -5.73
C TYR A 68 10.73 5.30 -6.86
N TRP A 69 9.78 5.46 -7.76
CA TRP A 69 9.60 4.64 -8.96
C TRP A 69 10.14 5.40 -10.16
N VAL A 70 11.34 5.03 -10.60
CA VAL A 70 11.99 5.63 -11.77
C VAL A 70 11.51 4.93 -13.03
N VAL A 71 11.07 5.71 -14.01
CA VAL A 71 10.67 5.24 -15.35
C VAL A 71 11.83 5.42 -16.30
N PHE A 72 12.08 4.40 -17.12
CA PHE A 72 13.12 4.35 -18.13
C PHE A 72 12.51 4.26 -19.53
N SER A 73 13.19 4.84 -20.51
CA SER A 73 12.91 4.69 -21.95
C SER A 73 14.21 4.32 -22.65
N GLY A 74 14.25 3.22 -23.40
CA GLY A 74 15.47 2.78 -24.10
C GLY A 74 16.72 2.63 -23.20
N GLY A 75 16.53 2.40 -21.90
CA GLY A 75 17.62 2.31 -20.92
C GLY A 75 17.99 3.61 -20.21
N GLU A 76 17.47 4.76 -20.64
CA GLU A 76 17.70 6.07 -20.00
C GLU A 76 16.61 6.42 -18.99
N PRO A 77 16.95 6.99 -17.82
CA PRO A 77 15.96 7.42 -16.84
C PRO A 77 15.24 8.70 -17.31
N VAL A 78 13.92 8.67 -17.39
CA VAL A 78 13.10 9.78 -17.89
C VAL A 78 12.47 10.57 -16.75
N THR A 79 11.90 9.89 -15.76
CA THR A 79 11.19 10.54 -14.65
C THR A 79 11.11 9.64 -13.41
N ALA A 80 10.75 10.21 -12.27
CA ALA A 80 10.54 9.48 -11.02
C ALA A 80 9.21 9.86 -10.36
N TYR A 81 8.58 8.87 -9.72
CA TYR A 81 7.35 9.05 -8.95
C TYR A 81 7.49 8.50 -7.52
N PRO A 82 7.24 9.30 -6.47
CA PRO A 82 6.98 10.74 -6.50
C PRO A 82 8.18 11.53 -7.07
N ALA A 83 8.00 12.82 -7.31
CA ALA A 83 9.10 13.67 -7.77
C ALA A 83 10.25 13.59 -6.76
N ALA A 84 11.44 13.22 -7.23
CA ALA A 84 12.61 13.07 -6.37
C ALA A 84 13.20 14.43 -6.02
N PRO A 85 13.74 14.61 -4.80
CA PRO A 85 14.43 15.84 -4.41
C PRO A 85 15.80 15.99 -5.08
N VAL A 86 16.37 14.90 -5.58
CA VAL A 86 17.67 14.83 -6.25
C VAL A 86 17.51 14.51 -7.75
N PRO A 87 18.49 14.88 -8.59
CA PRO A 87 18.52 14.50 -10.00
C PRO A 87 18.44 12.98 -10.21
N LEU A 88 17.81 12.54 -11.31
CA LEU A 88 17.66 11.11 -11.62
C LEU A 88 18.98 10.33 -11.68
N PRO A 89 20.08 10.86 -12.27
CA PRO A 89 21.36 10.15 -12.30
C PRO A 89 21.91 9.87 -10.89
N GLU A 90 21.74 10.81 -9.97
CA GLU A 90 22.14 10.68 -8.57
C GLU A 90 21.26 9.68 -7.84
N LEU A 91 19.94 9.73 -8.06
CA LEU A 91 18.98 8.80 -7.48
C LEU A 91 19.30 7.33 -7.84
N ILE A 92 19.73 7.07 -9.07
CA ILE A 92 20.01 5.71 -9.54
C ILE A 92 21.48 5.28 -9.42
N ALA A 93 22.38 6.16 -8.99
CA ALA A 93 23.83 5.94 -8.98
C ALA A 93 24.24 4.66 -8.24
N HIS A 94 23.54 4.33 -7.15
CA HIS A 94 23.79 3.15 -6.34
C HIS A 94 22.69 2.09 -6.46
N ALA A 95 21.74 2.27 -7.38
CA ALA A 95 20.63 1.36 -7.58
C ALA A 95 21.05 0.18 -8.48
N ASN A 96 20.60 -1.03 -8.15
CA ASN A 96 20.81 -2.17 -9.03
C ASN A 96 19.88 -2.10 -10.25
N LEU A 97 20.44 -1.63 -11.38
CA LEU A 97 19.73 -1.48 -12.65
C LEU A 97 19.24 -2.81 -13.24
N SER A 98 19.80 -3.96 -12.82
CA SER A 98 19.33 -5.28 -13.25
C SER A 98 17.95 -5.65 -12.70
N LYS A 99 17.47 -4.90 -11.70
CA LYS A 99 16.12 -5.07 -11.14
C LYS A 99 15.05 -4.26 -11.89
N LYS A 100 15.40 -3.63 -13.01
CA LYS A 100 14.43 -3.00 -13.90
C LYS A 100 13.40 -4.04 -14.34
N MET A 101 12.14 -3.63 -14.33
CA MET A 101 11.03 -4.48 -14.74
C MET A 101 10.23 -3.78 -15.82
N THR A 102 9.80 -4.51 -16.84
CA THR A 102 8.79 -3.98 -17.76
C THR A 102 7.43 -3.88 -17.08
N PRO A 103 6.50 -3.04 -17.56
CA PRO A 103 5.13 -2.99 -17.05
C PRO A 103 4.45 -4.36 -17.03
N ASP A 104 4.69 -5.20 -18.03
CA ASP A 104 4.12 -6.55 -18.11
C ASP A 104 4.69 -7.49 -17.05
N GLN A 105 6.03 -7.57 -16.93
CA GLN A 105 6.69 -8.34 -15.86
C GLN A 105 6.20 -7.91 -14.48
N TYR A 106 5.95 -6.62 -14.30
CA TYR A 106 5.41 -6.09 -13.06
C TYR A 106 4.00 -6.60 -12.76
N ARG A 107 3.09 -6.56 -13.73
CA ARG A 107 1.72 -7.09 -13.59
C ARG A 107 1.74 -8.59 -13.33
N SER A 108 2.57 -9.33 -14.06
CA SER A 108 2.73 -10.79 -13.90
C SER A 108 3.18 -11.14 -12.49
N ARG A 109 4.22 -10.48 -11.97
CA ARG A 109 4.69 -10.67 -10.58
C ARG A 109 3.62 -10.35 -9.54
N GLN A 110 2.79 -9.34 -9.79
CA GLN A 110 1.68 -8.97 -8.90
C GLN A 110 0.54 -9.98 -8.94
N ALA A 111 0.22 -10.50 -10.12
CA ALA A 111 -0.77 -11.55 -10.28
C ALA A 111 -0.33 -12.83 -9.55
N GLU A 112 0.93 -13.23 -9.70
CA GLU A 112 1.52 -14.36 -8.98
C GLU A 112 1.48 -14.17 -7.46
N ALA A 113 1.96 -13.02 -6.96
CA ALA A 113 1.92 -12.72 -5.54
C ALA A 113 0.48 -12.76 -4.97
N SER A 114 -0.49 -12.29 -5.75
CA SER A 114 -1.90 -12.33 -5.38
C SER A 114 -2.45 -13.76 -5.35
N ARG A 115 -2.07 -14.61 -6.32
CA ARG A 115 -2.44 -16.02 -6.36
C ARG A 115 -1.88 -16.78 -5.16
N THR A 116 -0.60 -16.58 -4.86
CA THR A 116 0.07 -17.21 -3.71
C THR A 116 -0.60 -16.83 -2.39
N ARG A 117 -0.93 -15.55 -2.21
CA ARG A 117 -1.65 -15.07 -1.00
C ARG A 117 -3.01 -15.75 -0.86
N LYS A 118 -3.81 -15.77 -1.94
CA LYS A 118 -5.12 -16.44 -1.94
C LYS A 118 -5.00 -17.93 -1.59
N ALA A 119 -4.02 -18.64 -2.15
CA ALA A 119 -3.79 -20.05 -1.87
C ALA A 119 -3.46 -20.29 -0.38
N VAL A 120 -2.60 -19.45 0.21
CA VAL A 120 -2.24 -19.51 1.63
C VAL A 120 -3.47 -19.24 2.52
N ASP A 121 -4.29 -18.24 2.19
CA ASP A 121 -5.50 -17.91 2.93
C ASP A 121 -6.54 -19.04 2.88
N THR A 122 -6.70 -19.67 1.72
CA THR A 122 -7.56 -20.86 1.56
C THR A 122 -7.03 -22.01 2.42
N ALA A 123 -5.74 -22.32 2.35
CA ALA A 123 -5.13 -23.38 3.16
C ALA A 123 -5.29 -23.14 4.67
N ARG A 124 -5.18 -21.87 5.10
CA ARG A 124 -5.39 -21.47 6.50
C ARG A 124 -6.82 -21.72 6.94
N THR A 125 -7.79 -21.32 6.13
CA THR A 125 -9.22 -21.51 6.40
C THR A 125 -9.56 -22.99 6.50
N VAL A 126 -9.08 -23.80 5.55
CA VAL A 126 -9.28 -25.26 5.54
C VAL A 126 -8.70 -25.89 6.82
N ARG A 127 -7.47 -25.51 7.21
CA ARG A 127 -6.83 -26.01 8.45
C ARG A 127 -7.63 -25.64 9.70
N GLN A 128 -8.16 -24.42 9.79
CA GLN A 128 -8.99 -24.00 10.92
C GLN A 128 -10.29 -24.79 11.00
N GLN A 129 -10.92 -25.08 9.86
CA GLN A 129 -12.14 -25.89 9.80
C GLN A 129 -11.90 -27.32 10.29
N TYR A 130 -10.78 -27.94 9.89
CA TYR A 130 -10.39 -29.26 10.40
C TYR A 130 -10.16 -29.27 11.91
N ARG A 131 -9.46 -28.26 12.46
CA ARG A 131 -9.24 -28.17 13.91
C ARG A 131 -10.57 -28.06 14.68
N ARG A 132 -11.48 -27.19 14.24
CA ARG A 132 -12.80 -27.02 14.89
C ARG A 132 -13.65 -28.29 14.88
N ARG A 133 -13.61 -29.07 13.78
CA ARG A 133 -14.34 -30.35 13.72
C ARG A 133 -13.75 -31.42 14.64
N ARG A 134 -12.44 -31.38 14.90
CA ARG A 134 -11.76 -32.35 15.76
C ARG A 134 -11.99 -32.10 17.24
N ASP A 135 -12.04 -30.83 17.65
CA ASP A 135 -12.14 -30.44 19.07
C ASP A 135 -13.61 -30.32 19.55
N GLY A 136 -14.58 -30.44 18.64
CA GLY A 136 -16.03 -30.39 18.92
C GLY A 136 -16.70 -31.75 19.04
N MET A 137 -15.92 -32.81 19.29
CA MET A 137 -16.37 -34.20 19.44
C MET A 137 -15.87 -34.77 20.76
#